data_AF-A0A2W4P2H9-F1
#
_entry.id   AF-A0A2W4P2H9-F1
#
_cell.length_a   1.000
_cell.length_b   1.000
_cell.length_c   1.000
_cell.angle_alpha   90.00
_cell.angle_beta   90.00
_cell.angle_gamma   90.00
#
_symmetry.space_group_name_H-M   'P 1'
#
loop_
_entity.id
_entity.type
_entity.pdbx_description
1 polymer ?
#
loop_
_entity_poly.entity_id
_entity_poly.type
_entity_poly.pdbx_seq_one_letter_code
_entity_poly.pdbx_strand_id
1 'polypeptide(L)'
;MVWEASHIYAPASPAVLEVFCGTPPLASAVHVIDRLDGVLWDASGGQPYPLPETGLLVVREVVSSERRPLRWTGEETVSWQNVRGPDDLSVITVDSLGETTYLSYLYAPPAPFLRFLKATSMRCASVVVFYHHNTFNGLTEEEFAWVFDPAGQDRLYVRTGETLVAVHTGARYEVLSRASVLALVLRDLGVLLEDVAAPPAFPPHRLSFPWSRYRYDCGGAVSATAASVEDNANG
;
A
#
# COMPACT_ATOMS: atom_id res chain seq x y z
N MET A 1 18.75 -14.16 -5.40
CA MET A 1 17.26 -14.27 -5.44
C MET A 1 16.71 -12.86 -5.52
N VAL A 2 15.67 -12.63 -6.33
CA VAL A 2 15.01 -11.32 -6.46
C VAL A 2 13.64 -11.39 -5.80
N TRP A 3 13.29 -10.38 -5.01
CA TRP A 3 11.95 -10.22 -4.44
C TRP A 3 11.48 -8.78 -4.66
N GLU A 4 10.28 -8.64 -5.21
CA GLU A 4 9.67 -7.35 -5.53
C GLU A 4 8.25 -7.32 -5.00
N ALA A 5 7.85 -6.20 -4.39
CA ALA A 5 6.51 -5.98 -3.88
C ALA A 5 6.09 -4.53 -4.14
N SER A 6 5.01 -4.35 -4.91
CA SER A 6 4.29 -3.09 -5.08
C SER A 6 2.90 -3.25 -4.50
N HIS A 7 2.67 -2.68 -3.31
CA HIS A 7 1.44 -2.86 -2.56
C HIS A 7 0.75 -1.52 -2.27
N ILE A 8 -0.58 -1.56 -2.24
CA ILE A 8 -1.39 -0.53 -1.61
C ILE A 8 -1.71 -1.01 -0.19
N TYR A 9 -1.58 -0.13 0.79
CA TYR A 9 -2.03 -0.37 2.17
C TYR A 9 -3.03 0.71 2.59
N ALA A 10 -4.08 0.31 3.30
CA ALA A 10 -5.01 1.22 3.96
C ALA A 10 -5.74 0.49 5.11
N PRO A 11 -6.32 1.19 6.09
CA PRO A 11 -7.28 0.56 7.00
C PRO A 11 -8.45 -0.03 6.18
N ALA A 12 -8.89 -1.25 6.50
CA ALA A 12 -9.97 -1.93 5.79
C ALA A 12 -11.37 -1.44 6.26
N SER A 13 -11.55 -0.12 6.37
CA SER A 13 -12.84 0.47 6.70
C SER A 13 -13.85 0.24 5.57
N PRO A 14 -15.17 0.22 5.85
CA PRO A 14 -16.19 0.04 4.82
C PRO A 14 -16.08 1.01 3.65
N ALA A 15 -15.79 2.29 3.92
CA ALA A 15 -15.63 3.31 2.88
C ALA A 15 -14.42 3.05 1.97
N VAL A 16 -13.30 2.61 2.54
CA VAL A 16 -12.11 2.23 1.77
C VAL A 16 -12.42 1.01 0.91
N LEU A 17 -13.01 -0.04 1.51
CA LEU A 17 -13.39 -1.26 0.79
C LEU A 17 -14.34 -0.97 -0.37
N GLU A 18 -15.34 -0.10 -0.18
CA GLU A 18 -16.26 0.32 -1.22
C GLU A 18 -15.52 0.92 -2.44
N VAL A 19 -14.55 1.80 -2.21
CA VAL A 19 -13.76 2.41 -3.30
C VAL A 19 -12.94 1.36 -4.04
N PHE A 20 -12.19 0.52 -3.33
CA PHE A 20 -11.31 -0.46 -3.95
C PHE A 20 -12.10 -1.57 -4.66
N CYS A 21 -13.19 -2.04 -4.08
CA CYS A 21 -14.10 -3.01 -4.71
C CYS A 21 -14.90 -2.42 -5.87
N GLY A 22 -15.21 -1.13 -5.82
CA GLY A 22 -15.90 -0.40 -6.89
C GLY A 22 -15.00 0.02 -8.05
N THR A 23 -13.68 -0.21 -7.97
CA THR A 23 -12.72 0.21 -9.00
C THR A 23 -12.15 -1.00 -9.74
N PRO A 24 -12.69 -1.42 -10.90
CA PRO A 24 -11.98 -2.31 -11.80
C PRO A 24 -10.67 -1.65 -12.26
N PRO A 25 -9.50 -2.31 -12.26
CA PRO A 25 -9.20 -3.72 -12.02
C PRO A 25 -8.87 -4.11 -10.56
N LEU A 26 -8.95 -3.18 -9.60
CA LEU A 26 -8.51 -3.41 -8.21
C LEU A 26 -9.34 -4.45 -7.47
N ALA A 27 -10.64 -4.53 -7.76
CA ALA A 27 -11.59 -5.39 -7.05
C ALA A 27 -11.16 -6.87 -6.96
N SER A 28 -10.49 -7.41 -7.98
CA SER A 28 -10.01 -8.80 -8.00
C SER A 28 -8.76 -9.04 -7.15
N ALA A 29 -8.09 -7.99 -6.70
CA ALA A 29 -6.82 -8.06 -5.97
C ALA A 29 -6.91 -7.47 -4.55
N VAL A 30 -8.12 -7.24 -4.04
CA VAL A 30 -8.32 -6.79 -2.66
C VAL A 30 -8.11 -7.95 -1.70
N HIS A 31 -7.25 -7.73 -0.71
CA HIS A 31 -7.03 -8.62 0.42
C HIS A 31 -7.29 -7.85 1.71
N VAL A 32 -7.86 -8.51 2.72
CA VAL A 32 -8.07 -7.94 4.05
C VAL A 32 -7.43 -8.84 5.08
N ILE A 33 -6.52 -8.27 5.86
CA ILE A 33 -5.82 -8.92 6.97
C ILE A 33 -6.40 -8.35 8.27
N ASP A 34 -7.32 -9.06 8.88
CA ASP A 34 -7.89 -8.76 10.19
C ASP A 34 -7.19 -9.53 11.34
N ARG A 35 -6.51 -10.62 10.99
CA ARG A 35 -5.69 -11.45 11.88
C ARG A 35 -4.62 -12.22 11.10
N LEU A 36 -3.59 -12.66 11.81
CA LEU A 36 -2.45 -13.38 11.22
C LEU A 36 -2.34 -14.81 11.78
N ASP A 37 -3.50 -15.48 11.90
CA ASP A 37 -3.62 -16.83 12.43
C ASP A 37 -2.75 -17.83 11.66
N GLY A 38 -1.88 -18.53 12.38
CA GLY A 38 -0.99 -19.54 11.80
C GLY A 38 0.14 -18.99 10.92
N VAL A 39 0.37 -17.67 10.95
CA VAL A 39 1.52 -17.03 10.30
C VAL A 39 2.56 -16.68 11.36
N LEU A 40 3.76 -17.26 11.21
CA LEU A 40 4.89 -16.95 12.11
C LEU A 40 5.45 -15.56 11.76
N TRP A 41 5.40 -14.64 12.73
CA TRP A 41 5.94 -13.29 12.62
C TRP A 41 7.46 -13.33 12.44
N ASP A 42 8.13 -14.14 13.25
CA ASP A 42 9.56 -14.39 13.19
C ASP A 42 9.89 -15.83 13.65
N ALA A 43 11.17 -16.20 13.62
CA ALA A 43 11.64 -17.49 14.13
C ALA A 43 11.48 -17.62 15.67
N SER A 44 11.26 -16.50 16.36
CA SER A 44 11.07 -16.42 17.82
C SER A 44 9.65 -16.70 18.28
N GLY A 45 8.67 -16.73 17.37
CA GLY A 45 7.26 -16.91 17.74
C GLY A 45 6.69 -15.71 18.50
N GLY A 46 7.15 -14.49 18.19
CA GLY A 46 6.69 -13.26 18.84
C GLY A 46 5.18 -13.04 18.76
N GLN A 47 4.65 -12.22 19.68
CA GLN A 47 3.24 -11.82 19.66
C GLN A 47 2.93 -11.05 18.37
N PRO A 48 1.73 -11.23 17.79
CA PRO A 48 1.33 -10.48 16.61
C PRO A 48 1.35 -8.98 16.88
N TYR A 49 1.87 -8.19 15.92
CA TYR A 49 1.74 -6.74 16.00
C TYR A 49 0.26 -6.35 15.91
N PRO A 50 -0.19 -5.34 16.68
CA PRO A 50 -1.58 -4.90 16.63
C PRO A 50 -1.92 -4.40 15.22
N LEU A 51 -2.97 -4.97 14.64
CA LEU A 51 -3.58 -4.50 13.40
C LEU A 51 -4.60 -3.39 13.70
N PRO A 52 -4.95 -2.55 12.71
CA PRO A 52 -6.05 -1.60 12.89
C PRO A 52 -7.34 -2.34 13.22
N GLU A 53 -8.25 -1.73 13.99
CA GLU A 53 -9.52 -2.37 14.39
C GLU A 53 -10.37 -2.83 13.20
N THR A 54 -10.26 -2.13 12.06
CA THR A 54 -10.96 -2.47 10.82
C THR A 54 -10.21 -3.52 9.98
N GLY A 55 -9.05 -3.97 10.43
CA GLY A 55 -8.10 -4.74 9.64
C GLY A 55 -7.26 -3.88 8.69
N LEU A 56 -6.35 -4.53 7.98
CA LEU A 56 -5.48 -3.92 6.98
C LEU A 56 -5.89 -4.39 5.58
N LEU A 57 -6.29 -3.46 4.73
CA LEU A 57 -6.45 -3.70 3.30
C LEU A 57 -5.08 -3.75 2.63
N VAL A 58 -4.89 -4.74 1.77
CA VAL A 58 -3.73 -4.85 0.89
C VAL A 58 -4.19 -5.11 -0.55
N VAL A 59 -3.73 -4.29 -1.49
CA VAL A 59 -3.87 -4.57 -2.93
C VAL A 59 -2.49 -4.75 -3.53
N ARG A 60 -2.30 -5.81 -4.30
CA ARG A 60 -1.00 -6.16 -4.86
C ARG A 60 -0.98 -5.87 -6.35
N GLU A 61 0.11 -5.28 -6.85
CA GLU A 61 0.34 -5.24 -8.29
C GLU A 61 0.75 -6.63 -8.76
N VAL A 62 0.13 -7.10 -9.83
CA VAL A 62 0.42 -8.42 -10.40
C VAL A 62 1.13 -8.31 -11.76
N VAL A 63 1.11 -7.12 -12.39
CA VAL A 63 1.83 -6.82 -13.63
C VAL A 63 2.57 -5.49 -13.47
N SER A 64 3.87 -5.55 -13.16
CA SER A 64 4.70 -4.33 -13.21
C SER A 64 4.90 -3.90 -14.67
N SER A 65 4.96 -2.59 -14.91
CA SER A 65 5.29 -2.02 -16.21
C SER A 65 6.64 -2.56 -16.69
N GLU A 66 6.59 -3.32 -17.79
CA GLU A 66 7.74 -3.82 -18.57
C GLU A 66 8.55 -5.02 -18.04
N ARG A 67 8.39 -5.51 -16.80
CA ARG A 67 9.23 -6.63 -16.32
C ARG A 67 8.44 -7.80 -15.72
N ARG A 68 8.09 -8.69 -16.65
CA ARG A 68 7.67 -10.09 -16.46
C ARG A 68 6.32 -10.21 -15.75
N PRO A 69 5.33 -10.95 -16.31
CA PRO A 69 4.26 -11.45 -15.47
C PRO A 69 4.91 -12.20 -14.30
N LEU A 70 4.52 -11.90 -13.07
CA LEU A 70 4.80 -12.76 -11.93
C LEU A 70 4.10 -14.10 -12.20
N ARG A 71 4.70 -14.95 -13.07
CA ARG A 71 4.28 -16.34 -13.35
C ARG A 71 4.25 -17.22 -12.10
N TRP A 72 4.63 -16.65 -10.95
CA TRP A 72 4.84 -17.28 -9.67
C TRP A 72 3.62 -17.15 -8.76
N THR A 73 2.67 -16.24 -9.03
CA THR A 73 1.48 -16.04 -8.18
C THR A 73 0.21 -16.69 -8.73
N GLY A 74 0.11 -16.90 -10.05
CA GLY A 74 -1.10 -17.47 -10.68
C GLY A 74 -2.36 -16.61 -10.51
N GLU A 75 -2.21 -15.35 -10.10
CA GLU A 75 -3.29 -14.43 -9.75
C GLU A 75 -3.67 -13.50 -10.93
N GLU A 76 -4.89 -12.96 -10.88
CA GLU A 76 -5.43 -12.03 -11.87
C GLU A 76 -4.62 -10.73 -11.92
N THR A 77 -4.42 -10.20 -13.13
CA THR A 77 -3.49 -9.11 -13.41
C THR A 77 -4.04 -7.74 -13.02
N VAL A 78 -3.40 -7.06 -12.07
CA VAL A 78 -3.62 -5.64 -11.76
C VAL A 78 -2.39 -4.83 -12.15
N SER A 79 -2.61 -3.72 -12.84
CA SER A 79 -1.59 -2.74 -13.22
C SER A 79 -2.05 -1.34 -12.84
N TRP A 80 -1.15 -0.57 -12.22
CA TRP A 80 -1.46 0.80 -11.80
C TRP A 80 -1.72 1.76 -12.97
N GLN A 81 -1.27 1.42 -14.18
CA GLN A 81 -1.45 2.23 -15.40
C GLN A 81 -2.93 2.43 -15.78
N ASN A 82 -3.80 1.51 -15.34
CA ASN A 82 -5.22 1.51 -15.71
C ASN A 82 -6.12 2.19 -14.68
N VAL A 83 -5.56 2.69 -13.57
CA VAL A 83 -6.32 3.34 -12.50
C VAL A 83 -5.94 4.81 -12.44
N ARG A 84 -6.96 5.68 -12.39
CA ARG A 84 -6.79 7.13 -12.52
C ARG A 84 -7.66 7.89 -11.54
N GLY A 85 -7.11 8.93 -10.95
CA GLY A 85 -7.84 9.89 -10.13
C GLY A 85 -8.08 11.22 -10.86
N PRO A 86 -8.72 12.18 -10.19
CA PRO A 86 -8.98 13.52 -10.73
C PRO A 86 -7.68 14.26 -11.08
N ASP A 87 -7.65 14.97 -12.22
CA ASP A 87 -6.43 15.61 -12.74
C ASP A 87 -5.98 16.86 -11.99
N ASP A 88 -6.88 17.50 -11.24
CA ASP A 88 -6.66 18.71 -10.46
C ASP A 88 -5.94 18.46 -9.12
N LEU A 89 -5.82 17.20 -8.71
CA LEU A 89 -5.09 16.85 -7.49
C LEU A 89 -3.57 16.92 -7.70
N SER A 90 -2.93 17.80 -6.95
CA SER A 90 -1.46 17.84 -6.85
C SER A 90 -0.94 16.65 -6.05
N VAL A 91 0.11 16.01 -6.56
CA VAL A 91 0.83 14.89 -5.94
C VAL A 91 2.33 15.10 -6.08
N ILE A 92 3.11 14.59 -5.14
CA ILE A 92 4.58 14.56 -5.24
C ILE A 92 4.94 13.60 -6.38
N THR A 93 5.49 14.11 -7.48
CA THR A 93 5.96 13.29 -8.60
C THR A 93 7.48 13.10 -8.52
N VAL A 94 8.01 12.10 -9.21
CA VAL A 94 9.48 11.90 -9.30
C VAL A 94 10.17 13.15 -9.87
N ASP A 95 9.55 13.79 -10.86
CA ASP A 95 10.08 15.03 -11.46
C ASP A 95 10.12 16.22 -10.48
N SER A 96 9.33 16.17 -9.40
CA SER A 96 9.35 17.21 -8.36
C SER A 96 10.46 17.01 -7.33
N LEU A 97 11.16 15.87 -7.39
CA LEU A 97 12.27 15.56 -6.49
C LEU A 97 13.53 16.28 -6.98
N GLY A 98 14.27 16.88 -6.05
CA GLY A 98 15.57 17.47 -6.37
C GLY A 98 16.63 16.41 -6.70
N GLU A 99 17.78 16.85 -7.20
CA GLU A 99 18.90 15.99 -7.63
C GLU A 99 19.47 15.08 -6.52
N THR A 100 19.15 15.36 -5.26
CA THR A 100 19.63 14.63 -4.08
C THR A 100 18.86 13.34 -3.79
N THR A 101 17.71 13.12 -4.44
CA THR A 101 16.86 11.95 -4.22
C THR A 101 16.84 11.10 -5.47
N TYR A 102 17.50 9.93 -5.40
CA TYR A 102 17.41 8.94 -6.46
C TYR A 102 16.19 8.04 -6.21
N LEU A 103 15.24 8.06 -7.13
CA LEU A 103 14.10 7.15 -7.18
C LEU A 103 13.92 6.69 -8.63
N SER A 104 13.81 5.37 -8.82
CA SER A 104 13.71 4.78 -10.14
C SER A 104 12.34 5.06 -10.75
N TYR A 105 12.33 5.77 -11.89
CA TYR A 105 11.13 5.94 -12.72
C TYR A 105 10.52 4.61 -13.17
N LEU A 106 11.30 3.51 -13.16
CA LEU A 106 10.82 2.20 -13.55
C LEU A 106 9.73 1.66 -12.61
N TYR A 107 9.84 1.94 -11.32
CA TYR A 107 8.93 1.41 -10.29
C TYR A 107 8.01 2.49 -9.70
N ALA A 108 8.28 3.76 -9.99
CA ALA A 108 7.40 4.84 -9.60
C ALA A 108 6.01 4.66 -10.24
N PRO A 109 4.92 4.69 -9.45
CA PRO A 109 3.58 4.65 -10.01
C PRO A 109 3.30 5.89 -10.85
N PRO A 110 2.45 5.79 -11.89
CA PRO A 110 2.09 6.92 -12.72
C PRO A 110 1.31 7.97 -11.91
N ALA A 111 1.52 9.26 -12.20
CA ALA A 111 0.87 10.35 -11.47
C ALA A 111 -0.68 10.25 -11.42
N PRO A 112 -1.40 9.85 -12.50
CA PRO A 112 -2.84 9.60 -12.44
C PRO A 112 -3.24 8.58 -11.37
N PHE A 113 -2.43 7.55 -11.13
CA PHE A 113 -2.69 6.56 -10.09
C PHE A 113 -2.44 7.12 -8.70
N LEU A 114 -1.37 7.89 -8.51
CA LEU A 114 -1.13 8.60 -7.24
C LEU A 114 -2.31 9.53 -6.89
N ARG A 115 -2.88 10.21 -7.88
CA ARG A 115 -4.09 11.04 -7.68
C ARG A 115 -5.30 10.22 -7.28
N PHE A 116 -5.46 9.00 -7.79
CA PHE A 116 -6.52 8.09 -7.35
C PHE A 116 -6.39 7.75 -5.87
N LEU A 117 -5.18 7.41 -5.42
CA LEU A 117 -4.93 7.09 -4.01
C LEU A 117 -5.18 8.30 -3.11
N LYS A 118 -4.74 9.49 -3.51
CA LYS A 118 -5.03 10.74 -2.81
C LYS A 118 -6.52 11.02 -2.71
N ALA A 119 -7.25 10.93 -3.84
CA ALA A 119 -8.70 11.11 -3.86
C ALA A 119 -9.40 10.10 -2.94
N THR A 120 -8.92 8.86 -2.91
CA THR A 120 -9.44 7.81 -2.03
C THR A 120 -9.20 8.15 -0.56
N SER A 121 -7.99 8.59 -0.20
CA SER A 121 -7.66 9.03 1.16
C SER A 121 -8.58 10.15 1.63
N MET A 122 -8.78 11.18 0.79
CA MET A 122 -9.67 12.30 1.08
C MET A 122 -11.13 11.87 1.21
N ARG A 123 -11.64 11.08 0.25
CA ARG A 123 -13.04 10.61 0.23
C ARG A 123 -13.37 9.77 1.46
N CYS A 124 -12.45 8.91 1.87
CA CYS A 124 -12.68 7.95 2.94
C CYS A 124 -12.21 8.44 4.31
N ALA A 125 -11.67 9.66 4.40
CA ALA A 125 -11.03 10.20 5.59
C ALA A 125 -10.02 9.20 6.21
N SER A 126 -9.21 8.56 5.37
CA SER A 126 -8.34 7.45 5.77
C SER A 126 -6.96 7.56 5.14
N VAL A 127 -5.94 7.08 5.84
CA VAL A 127 -4.58 7.02 5.29
C VAL A 127 -4.53 5.95 4.20
N VAL A 128 -4.02 6.31 3.02
CA VAL A 128 -3.83 5.39 1.90
C VAL A 128 -2.37 5.46 1.47
N VAL A 129 -1.73 4.30 1.35
CA VAL A 129 -0.31 4.20 1.06
C VAL A 129 -0.07 3.40 -0.20
N PHE A 130 0.81 3.89 -1.05
CA PHE A 130 1.52 3.06 -2.02
C PHE A 130 2.90 2.74 -1.48
N TYR A 131 3.30 1.47 -1.46
CA TYR A 131 4.60 1.00 -1.01
C TYR A 131 5.25 0.17 -2.11
N HIS A 132 6.54 0.40 -2.35
CA HIS A 132 7.37 -0.43 -3.21
C HIS A 132 8.64 -0.88 -2.50
N HIS A 133 9.04 -2.11 -2.78
CA HIS A 133 10.29 -2.69 -2.33
C HIS A 133 10.85 -3.67 -3.36
N ASN A 134 12.16 -3.62 -3.56
CA ASN A 134 12.90 -4.57 -4.38
C ASN A 134 14.20 -5.00 -3.66
N THR A 135 14.43 -6.31 -3.58
CA THR A 135 15.72 -6.88 -3.15
C THR A 135 16.38 -7.71 -4.23
N PHE A 136 17.70 -7.60 -4.30
CA PHE A 136 18.57 -8.46 -5.10
C PHE A 136 19.59 -9.14 -4.18
N ASN A 137 19.61 -10.48 -4.20
CA ASN A 137 20.51 -11.29 -3.37
C ASN A 137 20.43 -10.98 -1.86
N GLY A 138 19.24 -10.62 -1.37
CA GLY A 138 19.01 -10.34 0.05
C GLY A 138 19.35 -8.91 0.48
N LEU A 139 19.91 -8.10 -0.41
CA LEU A 139 20.11 -6.66 -0.20
C LEU A 139 18.94 -5.89 -0.81
N THR A 140 18.43 -4.90 -0.09
CA THR A 140 17.40 -4.00 -0.62
C THR A 140 18.06 -3.03 -1.58
N GLU A 141 17.65 -3.09 -2.84
CA GLU A 141 18.10 -2.19 -3.89
C GLU A 141 17.29 -0.89 -3.86
N GLU A 142 15.98 -1.01 -3.60
CA GLU A 142 15.08 0.12 -3.63
C GLU A 142 13.89 -0.10 -2.69
N GLU A 143 13.52 0.95 -1.96
CA GLU A 143 12.37 0.94 -1.07
C GLU A 143 11.82 2.37 -0.93
N PHE A 144 10.54 2.55 -1.20
CA PHE A 144 9.89 3.85 -1.10
C PHE A 144 8.38 3.72 -0.88
N ALA A 145 7.75 4.80 -0.43
CA ALA A 145 6.31 4.84 -0.25
C ALA A 145 5.73 6.25 -0.40
N TRP A 146 4.60 6.36 -1.09
CA TRP A 146 3.73 7.53 -1.03
C TRP A 146 2.65 7.31 0.02
N VAL A 147 2.57 8.20 1.00
CA VAL A 147 1.53 8.21 2.03
C VAL A 147 0.62 9.40 1.80
N PHE A 148 -0.66 9.13 1.57
CA PHE A 148 -1.70 10.14 1.48
C PHE A 148 -2.45 10.18 2.80
N ASP A 149 -2.45 11.37 3.40
CA ASP A 149 -3.07 11.62 4.70
C ASP A 149 -4.33 12.47 4.46
N PRO A 150 -5.49 12.10 5.02
CA PRO A 150 -6.72 12.86 4.86
C PRO A 150 -6.62 14.29 5.42
N ALA A 151 -5.67 14.57 6.31
CA ALA A 151 -5.36 15.93 6.79
C ALA A 151 -4.55 16.77 5.78
N GLY A 152 -4.24 16.24 4.60
CA GLY A 152 -3.52 16.93 3.52
C GLY A 152 -2.00 16.97 3.70
N GLN A 153 -1.46 16.14 4.58
CA GLN A 153 -0.01 16.01 4.83
C GLN A 153 0.58 14.84 4.06
N ASP A 154 0.55 14.92 2.73
CA ASP A 154 1.13 13.89 1.86
C ASP A 154 2.64 13.78 2.08
N ARG A 155 3.13 12.55 2.14
CA ARG A 155 4.55 12.25 2.35
C ARG A 155 5.05 11.29 1.29
N LEU A 156 6.30 11.48 0.87
CA LEU A 156 7.05 10.47 0.13
C LEU A 156 8.26 10.06 0.97
N TYR A 157 8.31 8.79 1.34
CA TYR A 157 9.45 8.16 1.98
C TYR A 157 10.33 7.50 0.92
N VAL A 158 11.63 7.80 0.89
CA VAL A 158 12.59 7.17 -0.02
C VAL A 158 13.79 6.69 0.79
N ARG A 159 14.13 5.42 0.65
CA ARG A 159 15.36 4.89 1.24
C ARG A 159 16.58 5.47 0.49
N THR A 160 17.48 6.12 1.22
CA THR A 160 18.70 6.76 0.67
C THR A 160 20.00 6.16 1.22
N GLY A 161 19.89 5.11 2.05
CA GLY A 161 21.00 4.33 2.58
C GLY A 161 20.47 3.09 3.29
N GLU A 162 21.32 2.32 3.97
CA GLU A 162 20.86 1.11 4.67
C GLU A 162 19.89 1.40 5.84
N THR A 163 20.07 2.55 6.50
CA THR A 163 19.28 2.97 7.66
C THR A 163 18.82 4.42 7.57
N LEU A 164 18.85 4.99 6.37
CA LEU A 164 18.48 6.38 6.12
C LEU A 164 17.23 6.43 5.23
N VAL A 165 16.25 7.23 5.67
CA VAL A 165 15.03 7.48 4.91
C VAL A 165 14.88 8.99 4.72
N ALA A 166 14.85 9.41 3.47
CA ALA A 166 14.43 10.76 3.10
C ALA A 166 12.90 10.86 3.17
N VAL A 167 12.39 11.96 3.72
CA VAL A 167 10.97 12.28 3.77
C VAL A 167 10.73 13.60 3.03
N HIS A 168 9.87 13.55 2.03
CA HIS A 168 9.41 14.72 1.29
C HIS A 168 7.98 15.05 1.69
N THR A 169 7.75 16.29 2.14
CA THR A 169 6.42 16.80 2.54
C THR A 169 6.20 18.17 1.89
N GLY A 170 5.58 18.19 0.72
CA GLY A 170 5.52 19.38 -0.12
C GLY A 170 6.94 19.87 -0.48
N ALA A 171 7.27 21.11 -0.11
CA ALA A 171 8.60 21.68 -0.33
C ALA A 171 9.64 21.31 0.74
N ARG A 172 9.24 20.58 1.80
CA ARG A 172 10.15 20.19 2.89
C ARG A 172 10.83 18.86 2.59
N TYR A 173 12.09 18.78 3.03
CA TYR A 173 12.94 17.59 2.93
C TYR A 173 13.62 17.36 4.28
N GLU A 174 13.53 16.15 4.79
CA GLU A 174 14.25 15.70 5.99
C GLU A 174 14.84 14.31 5.79
N VAL A 175 15.90 13.99 6.54
CA VAL A 175 16.52 12.67 6.55
C VAL A 175 16.41 12.09 7.95
N LEU A 176 15.71 10.97 8.05
CA LEU A 176 15.59 10.20 9.28
C LEU A 176 16.70 9.15 9.32
N SER A 177 17.30 8.97 10.51
CA SER A 177 18.29 7.94 10.77
C SER A 177 17.69 6.76 11.52
N ARG A 178 18.23 5.55 11.30
CA ARG A 178 17.74 4.29 11.87
C ARG A 178 16.25 4.07 11.60
N ALA A 179 15.84 4.31 10.36
CA ALA A 179 14.45 4.19 9.93
C ALA A 179 14.31 3.14 8.82
N SER A 180 13.13 2.52 8.75
CA SER A 180 12.67 1.66 7.66
C SER A 180 11.42 2.29 7.04
N VAL A 181 11.34 2.31 5.71
CA VAL A 181 10.16 2.85 5.00
C VAL A 181 8.92 2.04 5.38
N LEU A 182 9.01 0.69 5.36
CA LEU A 182 7.90 -0.17 5.77
C LEU A 182 7.45 0.11 7.22
N ALA A 183 8.39 0.31 8.15
CA ALA A 183 8.04 0.64 9.53
C ALA A 183 7.32 1.99 9.67
N LEU A 184 7.78 3.01 8.93
CA LEU A 184 7.14 4.33 8.93
C LEU A 184 5.72 4.26 8.34
N VAL A 185 5.55 3.55 7.22
CA VAL A 185 4.24 3.31 6.59
C VAL A 185 3.28 2.60 7.52
N LEU A 186 3.72 1.51 8.15
CA LEU A 186 2.88 0.73 9.05
C LEU A 186 2.48 1.55 10.28
N ARG A 187 3.40 2.35 10.82
CA ARG A 187 3.08 3.31 11.89
C ARG A 187 2.03 4.33 11.47
N ASP A 188 2.13 4.87 10.26
CA ASP A 188 1.13 5.83 9.72
C ASP A 188 -0.26 5.18 9.56
N LEU A 189 -0.33 3.84 9.48
CA LEU A 189 -1.55 3.04 9.46
C LEU A 189 -1.99 2.54 10.85
N GLY A 190 -1.27 2.90 11.92
CA GLY A 190 -1.55 2.46 13.29
C GLY A 190 -0.98 1.10 13.67
N VAL A 191 -0.14 0.50 12.81
CA VAL A 191 0.56 -0.78 13.08
C VAL A 191 1.95 -0.47 13.62
N LEU A 192 2.14 -0.67 14.92
CA LEU A 192 3.41 -0.39 15.60
C LEU A 192 4.31 -1.62 15.56
N LEU A 193 5.47 -1.48 14.91
CA LEU A 193 6.55 -2.46 14.93
C LEU A 193 7.50 -2.06 16.06
N GLU A 194 7.59 -2.89 17.10
CA GLU A 194 8.34 -2.58 18.33
C GLU A 194 9.87 -2.47 18.11
N ASP A 195 10.40 -3.08 17.05
CA ASP A 195 11.83 -3.01 16.71
C ASP A 195 12.04 -2.41 15.31
N VAL A 196 12.48 -1.15 15.28
CA VAL A 196 12.78 -0.37 14.06
C VAL A 196 14.23 -0.61 13.61
N ALA A 197 15.06 -1.30 14.41
CA ALA A 197 16.50 -1.45 14.15
C ALA A 197 16.87 -2.65 13.25
N ALA A 198 15.93 -3.56 12.99
CA ALA A 198 16.04 -4.63 12.00
C ALA A 198 14.91 -4.47 10.95
N PRO A 199 15.08 -4.94 9.69
CA PRO A 199 13.99 -4.92 8.72
C PRO A 199 12.79 -5.64 9.36
N PRO A 200 11.66 -4.95 9.55
CA PRO A 200 10.61 -5.46 10.41
C PRO A 200 10.11 -6.78 9.87
N ALA A 201 9.94 -7.74 10.78
CA ALA A 201 9.37 -9.03 10.46
C ALA A 201 7.86 -8.86 10.27
N PHE A 202 7.46 -8.29 9.13
CA PHE A 202 6.06 -8.14 8.71
C PHE A 202 5.74 -9.26 7.71
N PRO A 203 5.06 -10.35 8.11
CA PRO A 203 4.85 -11.50 7.25
C PRO A 203 4.19 -11.20 5.90
N PRO A 204 3.23 -10.26 5.79
CA PRO A 204 2.66 -9.89 4.50
C PRO A 204 3.69 -9.31 3.51
N HIS A 205 4.84 -8.84 4.00
CA HIS A 205 5.93 -8.41 3.12
C HIS A 205 6.79 -9.58 2.58
N ARG A 206 6.54 -10.83 3.00
CA ARG A 206 7.31 -12.00 2.54
C ARG A 206 6.66 -12.64 1.32
N LEU A 207 7.50 -13.12 0.39
CA LEU A 207 7.08 -13.86 -0.80
C LEU A 207 6.19 -15.08 -0.47
N SER A 208 6.47 -15.76 0.64
CA SER A 208 5.76 -16.99 1.04
C SER A 208 4.44 -16.73 1.77
N PHE A 209 3.98 -15.48 1.85
CA PHE A 209 2.75 -15.16 2.57
C PHE A 209 1.52 -15.76 1.85
N PRO A 210 0.60 -16.43 2.56
CA PRO A 210 -0.51 -17.17 1.95
C PRO A 210 -1.69 -16.24 1.57
N TRP A 211 -1.47 -15.34 0.61
CA TRP A 211 -2.41 -14.30 0.20
C TRP A 211 -3.82 -14.79 -0.12
N SER A 212 -3.95 -15.98 -0.71
CA SER A 212 -5.25 -16.56 -1.05
C SER A 212 -6.20 -16.73 0.14
N ARG A 213 -5.68 -16.83 1.37
CA ARG A 213 -6.49 -16.91 2.60
C ARG A 213 -7.16 -15.60 2.97
N TYR A 214 -6.65 -14.49 2.45
CA TYR A 214 -7.03 -13.13 2.80
C TYR A 214 -7.77 -12.41 1.67
N ARG A 215 -8.05 -13.10 0.56
CA ARG A 215 -8.78 -12.51 -0.58
C ARG A 215 -10.17 -12.07 -0.10
N TYR A 216 -10.49 -10.81 -0.35
CA TYR A 216 -11.77 -10.22 0.01
C TYR A 216 -12.77 -10.37 -1.13
N ASP A 217 -14.00 -10.76 -0.81
CA ASP A 217 -15.08 -10.88 -1.80
C ASP A 217 -15.81 -9.55 -1.97
N CYS A 218 -15.41 -8.80 -3.01
CA CYS A 218 -16.06 -7.55 -3.38
C CYS A 218 -17.52 -7.72 -3.87
N GLY A 219 -17.98 -8.94 -4.17
CA GLY A 219 -19.36 -9.21 -4.60
C GLY A 219 -20.41 -8.94 -3.52
N GLY A 220 -20.05 -9.01 -2.24
CA GLY A 220 -20.95 -8.70 -1.12
C GLY A 220 -21.14 -7.20 -0.85
N ALA A 221 -20.15 -6.37 -1.20
CA ALA A 221 -20.16 -4.93 -0.91
C ALA A 221 -21.12 -4.13 -1.81
N VAL A 222 -21.37 -4.61 -3.04
CA VAL A 222 -22.27 -3.95 -4.01
C VAL A 222 -23.76 -4.14 -3.65
N SER A 223 -24.09 -5.16 -2.86
CA SER A 223 -25.49 -5.46 -2.51
C SER A 223 -26.06 -4.58 -1.39
N ALA A 224 -25.22 -3.93 -0.58
CA ALA A 224 -25.69 -3.14 0.57
C ALA A 224 -26.21 -1.73 0.18
N THR A 225 -25.75 -1.18 -0.94
CA THR A 225 -26.20 0.13 -1.45
C THR A 225 -27.43 0.03 -2.36
N ALA A 226 -27.70 -1.14 -2.94
CA ALA A 226 -28.94 -1.37 -3.70
C ALA A 226 -30.17 -1.59 -2.80
N ALA A 227 -29.98 -2.18 -1.61
CA ALA A 227 -31.08 -2.50 -0.71
C ALA A 227 -31.65 -1.30 0.07
N SER A 228 -30.99 -0.13 0.06
CA SER A 228 -31.43 1.06 0.82
C SER A 228 -32.19 2.10 -0.02
N VAL A 229 -32.34 1.88 -1.34
CA VAL A 229 -33.09 2.79 -2.24
C VAL A 229 -34.48 2.26 -2.59
N GLU A 230 -34.74 0.95 -2.48
CA GLU A 230 -36.03 0.38 -2.85
C GLU A 230 -37.09 0.34 -1.72
N ASP A 231 -36.70 0.49 -0.45
CA ASP A 231 -37.63 0.41 0.69
C ASP A 231 -38.31 1.75 1.07
N ASN A 232 -38.04 2.85 0.36
CA ASN A 232 -38.71 4.15 0.58
C ASN A 232 -39.61 4.60 -0.59
N ALA A 233 -39.90 3.70 -1.53
CA ALA A 233 -40.75 4.01 -2.69
C ALA A 233 -42.12 3.33 -2.69
N ASN A 234 -42.47 2.52 -1.69
CA ASN A 234 -43.82 1.94 -1.54
C ASN A 234 -44.16 1.68 -0.06
N GLY A 235 -44.86 2.62 0.58
CA GLY A 235 -45.41 2.45 1.93
C GLY A 235 -45.91 3.74 2.56
#